data_AF-A0A8S0UX80-F1
#
_entry.id   AF-A0A8S0UX80-F1
#
_cell.length_a   1.000
_cell.length_b   1.000
_cell.length_c   1.000
_cell.angle_alpha   90.00
_cell.angle_beta   90.00
_cell.angle_gamma   90.00
#
_symmetry.space_group_name_H-M   'P 1'
#
loop_
_entity.id
_entity.type
_entity.pdbx_description
1 polymer ?
#
loop_
_entity_poly.entity_id
_entity_poly.type
_entity_poly.pdbx_seq_one_letter_code
_entity_poly.pdbx_strand_id
1 'polypeptide(L)'
;MVMQLDEDRNYSKLSTEVAERSHQLRYKRGEELQELSIEELQKLERSLQIELSHVRKIKDEKIMKQINQLKQKGMQLMEENEHLKLRVEMSKDHKATVASDSENLVEDEEEGQSSKSVTNALNSKDSDHSYTSLKLG
;
A
#
# COMPACT_ATOMS: atom_id res chain seq x y z
N MET A 1 -33.74 -40.38 -19.90
CA MET A 1 -33.35 -40.17 -21.32
C MET A 1 -33.50 -38.71 -21.75
N VAL A 2 -34.69 -38.07 -21.65
CA VAL A 2 -34.85 -36.65 -22.01
C VAL A 2 -34.01 -35.69 -21.14
N MET A 3 -34.02 -35.87 -19.80
CA MET A 3 -33.21 -35.02 -18.89
C MET A 3 -31.70 -35.12 -19.12
N GLN A 4 -31.18 -36.32 -19.45
CA GLN A 4 -29.75 -36.52 -19.74
C GLN A 4 -29.33 -35.81 -21.03
N LEU A 5 -30.18 -35.81 -22.06
CA LEU A 5 -29.91 -35.09 -23.30
C LEU A 5 -29.88 -33.56 -23.09
N ASP A 6 -30.73 -33.04 -22.21
CA ASP A 6 -30.72 -31.62 -21.84
C ASP A 6 -29.48 -31.24 -21.03
N GLU A 7 -29.06 -32.10 -20.10
CA GLU A 7 -27.81 -31.95 -19.34
C GLU A 7 -26.57 -31.97 -20.25
N ASP A 8 -26.50 -32.92 -21.18
CA ASP A 8 -25.40 -33.04 -22.16
C ASP A 8 -25.34 -31.81 -23.08
N ARG A 9 -26.50 -31.31 -23.52
CA ARG A 9 -26.60 -30.11 -24.35
C ARG A 9 -26.13 -28.88 -23.57
N ASN A 10 -26.50 -28.76 -22.30
CA ASN A 10 -26.09 -27.64 -21.46
C ASN A 10 -24.60 -27.69 -21.16
N TYR A 11 -24.07 -28.88 -20.87
CA TYR A 11 -22.64 -29.09 -20.67
C TYR A 11 -21.83 -28.73 -21.92
N SER A 12 -22.27 -29.17 -23.11
CA SER A 12 -21.63 -28.83 -24.38
C SER A 12 -21.55 -27.31 -24.58
N LYS A 13 -22.66 -26.58 -24.39
CA LYS A 13 -22.68 -25.11 -24.48
C LYS A 13 -21.72 -24.45 -23.49
N LEU A 14 -21.74 -24.88 -22.23
CA LEU A 14 -20.86 -24.32 -21.21
C LEU A 14 -19.38 -24.58 -21.55
N SER A 15 -19.05 -25.79 -22.00
CA SER A 15 -17.70 -26.14 -22.43
C SER A 15 -17.24 -25.28 -23.60
N THR A 16 -18.12 -24.99 -24.57
CA THR A 16 -17.77 -24.09 -25.68
C THR A 16 -17.54 -22.65 -25.22
N GLU A 17 -18.36 -22.14 -24.31
CA GLU A 17 -18.19 -20.79 -23.76
C GLU A 17 -16.87 -20.67 -22.97
N VAL A 18 -16.53 -21.67 -22.15
CA VAL A 18 -15.26 -21.70 -21.42
C VAL A 18 -14.07 -21.69 -22.38
N ALA A 19 -14.13 -22.49 -23.46
CA ALA A 19 -13.08 -22.52 -24.46
C ALA A 19 -12.93 -21.17 -25.18
N GLU A 20 -14.04 -20.55 -25.57
CA GLU A 20 -14.05 -19.24 -26.23
C GLU A 20 -13.49 -18.14 -25.30
N ARG A 21 -13.94 -18.10 -24.04
CA ARG A 21 -13.43 -17.17 -23.03
C ARG A 21 -11.94 -17.36 -22.77
N SER A 22 -11.47 -18.60 -22.80
CA SER A 22 -10.05 -18.93 -22.63
C SER A 22 -9.22 -18.39 -23.79
N HIS A 23 -9.68 -18.53 -25.04
CA HIS A 23 -9.02 -17.90 -26.20
C HIS A 23 -9.03 -16.37 -26.10
N GLN A 24 -10.18 -15.77 -25.76
CA GLN A 24 -10.26 -14.31 -25.57
C GLN A 24 -9.26 -13.80 -24.53
N LEU A 25 -9.05 -14.56 -23.44
CA LEU A 25 -8.06 -14.19 -22.41
C LEU A 25 -6.63 -14.29 -22.94
N ARG A 26 -6.30 -15.32 -23.73
CA ARG A 26 -4.99 -15.47 -24.38
C ARG A 26 -4.71 -14.31 -25.34
N TYR A 27 -5.68 -13.96 -26.19
CA TYR A 27 -5.54 -12.77 -27.05
C TYR A 27 -5.30 -11.50 -26.25
N LYS A 28 -6.07 -11.26 -25.17
CA LYS A 28 -5.85 -10.10 -24.28
C LYS A 28 -4.48 -10.12 -23.57
N ARG A 29 -3.82 -11.27 -23.46
CA ARG A 29 -2.44 -11.39 -22.93
C ARG A 29 -1.36 -11.21 -24.01
N GLY A 30 -1.74 -11.11 -25.27
CA GLY A 30 -0.80 -11.05 -26.40
C GLY A 30 -0.34 -12.43 -26.89
N GLU A 31 -1.07 -13.48 -26.53
CA GLU A 31 -0.83 -14.86 -26.98
C GLU A 31 -1.71 -15.15 -28.21
N GLU A 32 -1.30 -16.10 -29.06
CA GLU A 32 -2.10 -16.58 -30.23
C GLU A 32 -2.52 -15.49 -31.25
N LEU A 33 -1.83 -14.34 -31.26
CA LEU A 33 -2.19 -13.20 -32.11
C LEU A 33 -2.14 -13.48 -33.62
N GLN A 34 -1.38 -14.50 -34.04
CA GLN A 34 -1.32 -14.95 -35.44
C GLN A 34 -2.67 -15.46 -35.98
N GLU A 35 -3.63 -15.76 -35.10
CA GLU A 35 -4.98 -16.20 -35.48
C GLU A 35 -5.93 -15.04 -35.79
N LEU A 36 -5.52 -13.79 -35.52
CA LEU A 36 -6.35 -12.60 -35.68
C LEU A 36 -5.99 -11.83 -36.95
N SER A 37 -7.00 -11.27 -37.59
CA SER A 37 -6.83 -10.28 -38.67
C SER A 37 -6.30 -8.94 -38.13
N ILE A 38 -5.83 -8.07 -39.02
CA ILE A 38 -5.34 -6.73 -38.65
C ILE A 38 -6.47 -5.92 -38.00
N GLU A 39 -7.68 -6.01 -38.53
CA GLU A 39 -8.87 -5.33 -38.01
C GLU A 39 -9.22 -5.82 -36.59
N GLU A 40 -9.11 -7.13 -36.34
CA GLU A 40 -9.34 -7.73 -35.03
C GLU A 40 -8.26 -7.33 -34.02
N LEU A 41 -7.00 -7.30 -34.43
CA LEU A 41 -5.89 -6.79 -33.62
C LEU A 41 -6.09 -5.33 -33.23
N GLN A 42 -6.49 -4.47 -34.18
CA GLN A 42 -6.81 -3.07 -33.90
C GLN A 42 -8.00 -2.91 -32.96
N LYS A 43 -8.99 -3.80 -33.02
CA LYS A 43 -10.13 -3.79 -32.09
C LYS A 43 -9.68 -4.22 -30.69
N LEU A 44 -8.86 -5.27 -30.59
CA LEU A 44 -8.28 -5.77 -29.35
C LEU A 44 -7.44 -4.69 -28.65
N GLU A 45 -6.54 -4.05 -29.40
CA GLU A 45 -5.69 -2.97 -28.90
C GLU A 45 -6.51 -1.80 -28.35
N ARG A 46 -7.53 -1.34 -29.09
CA ARG A 46 -8.43 -0.28 -28.63
C ARG A 46 -9.17 -0.65 -27.36
N SER A 47 -9.67 -1.89 -27.25
CA SER A 47 -10.33 -2.38 -26.02
C SER A 47 -9.37 -2.34 -24.83
N LEU A 48 -8.16 -2.89 -25.01
CA LEU A 48 -7.13 -2.92 -23.98
C LEU A 48 -6.72 -1.50 -23.55
N GLN A 49 -6.56 -0.58 -24.50
CA GLN A 49 -6.22 0.81 -24.22
C GLN A 49 -7.30 1.50 -23.37
N ILE A 50 -8.57 1.31 -23.70
CA ILE A 50 -9.70 1.86 -22.95
C ILE A 50 -9.76 1.26 -21.54
N GLU A 51 -9.71 -0.06 -21.42
CA GLU A 51 -9.75 -0.78 -20.15
C GLU A 51 -8.58 -0.38 -19.24
N LEU A 52 -7.36 -0.29 -19.79
CA LEU A 52 -6.16 0.10 -19.06
C LEU A 52 -6.23 1.57 -18.61
N SER A 53 -6.72 2.47 -19.47
CA SER A 53 -6.94 3.87 -19.11
C SER A 53 -7.91 4.00 -17.92
N HIS A 54 -8.98 3.22 -17.92
CA HIS A 54 -9.93 3.18 -16.80
C HIS A 54 -9.29 2.66 -15.50
N VAL A 55 -8.55 1.54 -15.57
CA VAL A 55 -7.82 1.00 -14.42
C VAL A 55 -6.82 2.01 -13.86
N ARG A 56 -6.07 2.70 -14.74
CA ARG A 56 -5.13 3.75 -14.35
C ARG A 56 -5.84 4.88 -13.61
N LYS A 57 -6.95 5.39 -14.18
CA LYS A 57 -7.74 6.46 -13.55
C LYS A 57 -8.19 6.08 -12.13
N ILE A 58 -8.74 4.87 -11.94
CA ILE A 58 -9.17 4.40 -10.61
C ILE A 58 -7.98 4.33 -9.64
N LYS A 59 -6.84 3.82 -10.09
CA LYS A 59 -5.63 3.74 -9.26
C LYS A 59 -5.13 5.14 -8.86
N ASP A 60 -5.10 6.07 -9.80
CA ASP A 60 -4.69 7.45 -9.56
C ASP A 60 -5.62 8.14 -8.55
N GLU A 61 -6.94 7.98 -8.70
CA GLU A 61 -7.93 8.48 -7.74
C GLU A 61 -7.72 7.91 -6.33
N LYS A 62 -7.47 6.60 -6.23
CA LYS A 62 -7.20 5.93 -4.95
C LYS A 62 -5.92 6.45 -4.29
N ILE A 63 -4.84 6.60 -5.06
CA ILE A 63 -3.56 7.11 -4.58
C ILE A 63 -3.72 8.56 -4.10
N MET A 64 -4.37 9.42 -4.89
CA MET A 64 -4.60 10.82 -4.52
C MET A 64 -5.44 10.94 -3.25
N LYS A 65 -6.46 10.09 -3.08
CA LYS A 65 -7.24 10.04 -1.84
C LYS A 65 -6.35 9.70 -0.63
N GLN A 66 -5.47 8.71 -0.75
CA GLN A 66 -4.55 8.33 0.33
C GLN A 66 -3.55 9.45 0.64
N ILE A 67 -2.99 10.11 -0.38
CA ILE A 67 -2.10 11.27 -0.21
C ILE A 67 -2.80 12.38 0.58
N ASN A 68 -4.03 12.72 0.22
CA ASN A 68 -4.78 13.78 0.90
C ASN A 68 -5.09 13.43 2.36
N GLN A 69 -5.45 12.17 2.64
CA GLN A 69 -5.66 11.69 4.00
C GLN A 69 -4.38 11.78 4.85
N LEU A 70 -3.23 11.41 4.29
CA LEU A 70 -1.95 11.51 4.98
C LEU A 70 -1.54 12.97 5.22
N LYS A 71 -1.72 13.85 4.23
CA LYS A 71 -1.49 15.30 4.40
C LYS A 71 -2.34 15.89 5.52
N GLN A 72 -3.62 15.56 5.56
CA GLN A 72 -4.53 16.03 6.62
C GLN A 72 -4.07 15.55 8.00
N LYS A 73 -3.74 14.26 8.14
CA LYS A 73 -3.19 13.73 9.39
C LYS A 73 -1.88 14.41 9.79
N GLY A 74 -1.01 14.68 8.82
CA GLY A 74 0.25 15.40 9.04
C GLY A 74 0.03 16.81 9.60
N MET A 75 -0.94 17.56 9.07
CA MET A 75 -1.30 18.89 9.60
C MET A 75 -1.84 18.80 11.02
N GLN A 76 -2.79 17.89 11.28
CA GLN A 76 -3.37 17.70 12.61
C GLN A 76 -2.30 17.35 13.67
N LEU A 77 -1.37 16.46 13.32
CA LEU A 77 -0.27 16.10 14.22
C LEU A 77 0.69 17.27 14.46
N MET A 78 0.94 18.11 13.46
CA MET A 78 1.78 19.30 13.61
C MET A 78 1.13 20.30 14.58
N GLU A 79 -0.15 20.59 14.39
CA GLU A 79 -0.94 21.46 15.28
C GLU A 79 -0.97 20.92 16.71
N GLU A 80 -1.25 19.63 16.91
CA GLU A 80 -1.26 19.02 18.23
C GLU A 80 0.14 19.05 18.89
N ASN A 81 1.20 18.80 18.11
CA ASN A 81 2.57 18.85 18.61
C ASN A 81 2.95 20.27 19.08
N GLU A 82 2.54 21.31 18.34
CA GLU A 82 2.73 22.71 18.75
C GLU A 82 1.96 23.03 20.04
N HIS A 83 0.69 22.63 20.13
CA HIS A 83 -0.10 22.82 21.35
C HIS A 83 0.50 22.10 22.57
N LEU A 84 1.02 20.89 22.39
CA LEU A 84 1.67 20.14 23.47
C LEU A 84 2.99 20.80 23.90
N LYS A 85 3.80 21.29 22.94
CA LYS A 85 5.04 22.03 23.25
C LYS A 85 4.75 23.26 24.10
N LEU A 86 3.77 24.07 23.72
CA LEU A 86 3.35 25.25 24.49
C LEU A 86 2.89 24.87 25.91
N ARG A 87 2.09 23.80 26.04
CA ARG A 87 1.63 23.34 27.37
C ARG A 87 2.79 22.88 28.26
N VAL A 88 3.76 22.16 27.69
CA VAL A 88 4.95 21.71 28.41
C VAL A 88 5.80 22.89 28.87
N GLU A 89 5.97 23.90 28.01
CA GLU A 89 6.69 25.13 28.34
C GLU A 89 6.01 25.88 29.49
N MET A 90 4.70 26.14 29.37
CA MET A 90 3.93 26.75 30.45
C MET A 90 4.02 25.95 31.76
N SER A 91 3.97 24.63 31.73
CA SER A 91 4.04 23.79 32.94
C SER A 91 5.42 23.83 33.61
N LYS A 92 6.50 24.05 32.86
CA LYS A 92 7.86 24.25 33.41
C LYS A 92 7.94 25.58 34.17
N ASP A 93 7.33 26.63 33.64
CA ASP A 93 7.30 27.94 34.27
C ASP A 93 6.49 27.94 35.59
N HIS A 94 5.39 27.17 35.64
CA HIS A 94 4.59 27.00 36.87
C HIS A 94 5.31 26.14 37.93
N LYS A 95 6.22 25.24 37.53
CA LYS A 95 7.04 24.47 38.49
C LYS A 95 8.19 25.32 39.05
N ALA A 96 8.69 26.30 38.31
CA ALA A 96 9.68 27.25 38.79
C ALA A 96 9.10 28.25 39.82
N THR A 97 7.85 28.69 39.65
CA THR A 97 7.19 29.60 40.61
C THR A 97 6.76 28.91 41.90
N VAL A 98 6.35 27.64 41.87
CA VAL A 98 6.00 26.88 43.09
C VAL A 98 7.26 26.44 43.87
N ALA A 99 8.41 26.25 43.21
CA ALA A 99 9.66 25.95 43.88
C ALA A 99 10.28 27.16 44.62
N SER A 100 9.92 28.40 44.25
CA SER A 100 10.39 29.61 44.95
C SER A 100 9.60 29.94 46.23
N ASP A 101 8.41 29.35 46.44
CA ASP A 101 7.57 29.60 47.64
C ASP A 101 7.61 28.47 48.67
N SER A 102 8.56 27.53 48.56
CA SER A 102 8.83 26.54 49.62
C SER A 102 10.32 26.27 49.75
N GLU A 103 11.07 27.31 50.13
CA GLU A 103 12.30 27.12 50.89
C GLU A 103 11.94 26.85 52.36
N ASN A 104 11.67 25.59 52.70
CA ASN A 104 12.28 25.02 53.90
C ASN A 104 12.21 23.49 53.94
N LEU A 105 13.38 22.93 54.29
CA LEU A 105 13.66 21.58 54.79
C LEU A 105 13.73 20.38 53.81
N VAL A 106 15.00 19.99 53.62
CA VAL A 106 15.58 18.65 53.84
C VAL A 106 15.82 17.82 52.59
N GLU A 107 17.11 17.78 52.27
CA GLU A 107 17.91 16.64 51.80
C GLU A 107 17.17 15.30 51.79
N ASP A 108 17.14 14.65 50.62
CA ASP A 108 17.40 13.22 50.56
C ASP A 108 18.11 12.94 49.23
N GLU A 109 19.37 12.54 49.37
CA GLU A 109 20.17 11.88 48.35
C GLU A 109 19.51 10.54 48.01
N GLU A 110 19.30 10.24 46.73
CA GLU A 110 19.28 8.85 46.26
C GLU A 110 19.92 8.82 44.88
N GLU A 111 21.09 8.19 44.83
CA GLU A 111 21.82 7.82 43.64
C GLU A 111 20.97 6.87 42.77
N GLY A 112 20.60 7.31 41.57
CA GLY A 112 20.06 6.46 40.52
C GLY A 112 21.06 6.30 39.37
N GLN A 113 22.15 5.57 39.61
CA GLN A 113 23.05 5.12 38.55
C GLN A 113 22.32 4.23 37.52
N SER A 114 22.89 4.14 36.30
CA SER A 114 22.74 3.02 35.33
C SER A 114 21.52 3.10 34.38
N SER A 115 21.58 2.85 33.06
CA SER A 115 22.64 2.49 32.10
C SER A 115 22.09 2.63 30.67
N LYS A 116 22.97 3.05 29.75
CA LYS A 116 23.20 2.54 28.39
C LYS A 116 22.00 2.41 27.43
N SER A 117 22.11 3.24 26.39
CA SER A 117 21.44 3.15 25.09
C SER A 117 21.49 1.72 24.51
N VAL A 118 20.34 1.21 24.05
CA VAL A 118 20.25 0.04 23.18
C VAL A 118 19.70 0.51 21.84
N THR A 119 20.60 0.82 20.92
CA THR A 119 20.32 0.79 19.49
C THR A 119 20.02 -0.66 19.13
N ASN A 120 18.76 -1.07 19.13
CA ASN A 120 18.40 -2.35 18.53
C ASN A 120 18.48 -2.19 17.02
N ALA A 121 19.62 -2.63 16.46
CA ALA A 121 19.77 -2.90 15.05
C ALA A 121 18.70 -3.90 14.63
N LEU A 122 17.66 -3.43 13.94
CA LEU A 122 16.77 -4.31 13.19
C LEU A 122 17.53 -4.82 11.98
N ASN A 123 18.30 -5.88 12.22
CA ASN A 123 18.70 -6.85 11.22
C ASN A 123 17.43 -7.51 10.67
N SER A 124 16.86 -6.92 9.62
CA SER A 124 15.98 -7.64 8.70
C SER A 124 16.81 -8.00 7.48
N LYS A 125 17.68 -9.01 7.64
CA LYS A 125 18.12 -9.81 6.50
C LYS A 125 16.94 -10.69 6.14
N ASP A 126 16.24 -10.32 5.08
CA ASP A 126 15.53 -11.24 4.18
C ASP A 126 15.15 -10.44 2.95
N SER A 127 16.06 -10.42 1.97
CA SER A 127 15.66 -10.27 0.59
C SER A 127 16.68 -10.99 -0.29
N ASP A 128 16.37 -12.25 -0.59
CA ASP A 128 16.92 -12.99 -1.70
C ASP A 128 16.55 -12.28 -3.01
N HIS A 129 17.32 -11.24 -3.34
CA HIS A 129 17.40 -10.75 -4.70
C HIS A 129 18.65 -11.33 -5.33
N SER A 130 18.45 -12.51 -5.90
CA SER A 130 19.37 -13.14 -6.83
C SER A 130 19.54 -12.18 -8.02
N TYR A 131 20.60 -11.37 -7.97
CA TYR A 131 21.00 -10.53 -9.09
C TYR A 131 21.53 -11.45 -10.19
N THR A 132 20.70 -11.76 -11.17
CA THR A 132 21.16 -12.32 -12.44
C THR A 132 21.92 -11.23 -13.19
N SER A 133 23.24 -11.20 -13.03
CA SER A 133 24.12 -10.34 -13.83
C SER A 133 24.24 -10.90 -15.25
N LEU A 134 23.82 -10.14 -16.25
CA LEU A 134 24.11 -10.40 -17.66
C LEU A 134 25.54 -9.93 -17.98
N LYS A 135 26.34 -10.81 -18.59
CA LYS A 135 27.67 -10.50 -19.10
C LYS A 135 27.55 -10.03 -20.55
N LEU A 136 27.80 -8.75 -20.80
CA LEU A 136 27.96 -8.23 -22.15
C LEU A 136 29.28 -8.80 -22.71
N GLY A 137 29.16 -9.53 -23.82
CA GLY A 137 30.24 -9.78 -24.76
C GLY A 137 30.34 -8.66 -25.78
#